data_AF-A0A3M1IQZ1-F1
#
_entry.id   AF-A0A3M1IQZ1-F1
#
_cell.length_a   1.000
_cell.length_b   1.000
_cell.length_c   1.000
_cell.angle_alpha   90.00
_cell.angle_beta   90.00
_cell.angle_gamma   90.00
#
_symmetry.space_group_name_H-M   'P 1'
#
loop_
_entity.id
_entity.type
_entity.pdbx_description
1 polymer ?
#
loop_
_entity_poly.entity_id
_entity_poly.type
_entity_poly.pdbx_seq_one_letter_code
_entity_poly.pdbx_strand_id
1 'polypeptide(L)'
;MALGAAFAAWAAPAAGLSLRERIETRRFPSVFQAWTPAQVPGEAPDRTLARHDLVWGSPRLLGLEWDGPAPGLATRFRQETIGRARQRRHHLLALNPHLVLLCEIRYRDAAAGWLGGLEHPWWLRDESGRVVPGWEEGGFYRLDFRLEAFRRQAAAQAAAATA
;
A
#
# COMPACT_ATOMS: atom_id res chain seq x y z
N MET A 1 6.03 3.86 53.42
CA MET A 1 6.74 4.82 52.53
C MET A 1 8.16 4.31 52.38
N ALA A 2 8.75 4.02 51.23
CA ALA A 2 8.46 4.44 49.86
C ALA A 2 8.69 3.26 48.89
N LEU A 3 7.86 3.19 47.86
CA LEU A 3 7.99 2.28 46.72
C LEU A 3 9.18 2.73 45.87
N GLY A 4 10.23 1.90 45.80
CA GLY A 4 11.31 2.07 44.84
C GLY A 4 10.82 1.71 43.45
N ALA A 5 10.54 2.73 42.63
CA ALA A 5 10.18 2.57 41.24
C ALA A 5 11.35 1.91 40.48
N ALA A 6 11.19 0.65 40.12
CA ALA A 6 12.00 0.04 39.08
C ALA A 6 11.69 0.79 37.77
N PHE A 7 12.65 1.57 37.30
CA PHE A 7 12.66 2.00 35.91
C PHE A 7 12.76 0.74 35.06
N ALA A 8 11.62 0.29 34.55
CA ALA A 8 11.58 -0.62 33.43
C ALA A 8 12.27 0.10 32.28
N ALA A 9 13.52 -0.27 32.01
CA ALA A 9 14.16 0.02 30.75
C ALA A 9 13.20 -0.47 29.66
N TRP A 10 12.66 0.46 28.88
CA TRP A 10 11.95 0.14 27.67
C TRP A 10 12.98 -0.52 26.75
N ALA A 11 13.07 -1.85 26.82
CA ALA A 11 13.82 -2.61 25.85
C ALA A 11 13.21 -2.28 24.49
N ALA A 12 13.98 -1.56 23.66
CA ALA A 12 13.63 -1.32 22.27
C ALA A 12 13.28 -2.68 21.63
N PRO A 13 12.19 -2.78 20.84
CA PRO A 13 11.94 -4.02 20.12
C PRO A 13 13.16 -4.27 19.22
N ALA A 14 13.76 -5.46 19.37
CA ALA A 14 14.94 -5.89 18.65
C ALA A 14 14.84 -5.49 17.17
N ALA A 15 15.80 -4.68 16.70
CA ALA A 15 15.81 -4.15 15.35
C ALA A 15 15.89 -5.31 14.34
N GLY A 16 14.75 -5.69 13.76
CA GLY A 16 14.70 -6.65 12.66
C GLY A 16 15.48 -6.14 11.45
N LEU A 17 15.72 -7.03 10.47
CA LEU A 17 16.47 -6.70 9.25
C LEU A 17 15.98 -5.41 8.59
N SER A 18 16.92 -4.55 8.19
CA SER A 18 16.70 -3.39 7.33
C SER A 18 16.17 -3.80 5.96
N LEU A 19 15.59 -2.86 5.20
CA LEU A 19 15.12 -3.17 3.84
C LEU A 19 16.24 -3.71 2.94
N ARG A 20 17.44 -3.14 3.04
CA ARG A 20 18.62 -3.60 2.31
C ARG A 20 18.97 -5.04 2.68
N GLU A 21 19.08 -5.34 3.97
CA GLU A 21 19.42 -6.69 4.43
C GLU A 21 18.37 -7.71 3.98
N ARG A 22 17.07 -7.37 4.01
CA ARG A 22 16.01 -8.26 3.51
C ARG A 22 16.20 -8.64 2.05
N ILE A 23 16.62 -7.69 1.21
CA ILE A 23 16.88 -7.90 -0.21
C ILE A 23 18.15 -8.75 -0.39
N GLU A 24 19.25 -8.39 0.29
CA GLU A 24 20.56 -9.01 0.10
C GLU A 24 20.64 -10.43 0.68
N THR A 25 19.90 -10.72 1.75
CA THR A 25 19.93 -12.03 2.44
C THR A 25 18.83 -12.99 1.98
N ARG A 26 17.98 -12.56 1.04
CA ARG A 26 16.93 -13.40 0.45
C ARG A 26 17.53 -14.60 -0.27
N ARG A 27 16.92 -15.78 -0.13
CA ARG A 27 17.34 -17.00 -0.82
C ARG A 27 16.28 -17.50 -1.79
N PHE A 28 16.71 -18.22 -2.81
CA PHE A 28 15.82 -18.88 -3.76
C PHE A 28 15.22 -20.16 -3.15
N PRO A 29 13.94 -20.50 -3.40
CA PRO A 29 12.97 -19.73 -4.19
C PRO A 29 12.38 -18.55 -3.42
N SER A 30 12.20 -17.44 -4.12
CA SER A 30 11.65 -16.19 -3.60
C SER A 30 10.28 -15.97 -4.23
N VAL A 31 9.23 -15.91 -3.42
CA VAL A 31 7.85 -15.88 -3.94
C VAL A 31 7.30 -14.45 -3.91
N PHE A 32 6.62 -14.06 -4.98
CA PHE A 32 5.97 -12.77 -5.16
C PHE A 32 4.45 -12.93 -5.21
N GLN A 33 3.73 -12.08 -4.45
CA GLN A 33 2.27 -11.94 -4.55
C GLN A 33 1.89 -10.58 -5.14
N ALA A 34 1.12 -10.58 -6.23
CA ALA A 34 0.54 -9.37 -6.83
C ALA A 34 -0.99 -9.34 -6.68
N TRP A 35 -1.52 -8.14 -6.41
CA TRP A 35 -2.95 -7.76 -6.49
C TRP A 35 -3.90 -8.50 -5.57
N THR A 36 -4.13 -9.78 -5.85
CA THR A 36 -5.10 -10.63 -5.17
C THR A 36 -4.37 -11.47 -4.12
N PRO A 37 -4.83 -11.46 -2.86
CA PRO A 37 -4.24 -12.31 -1.83
C PRO A 37 -4.29 -13.79 -2.23
N ALA A 38 -3.18 -14.49 -2.06
CA ALA A 38 -3.17 -15.94 -2.17
C ALA A 38 -4.06 -16.55 -1.07
N GLN A 39 -4.63 -17.70 -1.37
CA GLN A 39 -5.47 -18.45 -0.43
C GLN A 39 -4.95 -19.88 -0.34
N VAL A 40 -4.67 -20.32 0.88
CA VAL A 40 -4.32 -21.70 1.20
C VAL A 40 -5.42 -22.23 2.11
N PRO A 41 -6.13 -23.30 1.73
CA PRO A 41 -7.20 -23.86 2.54
C PRO A 41 -6.72 -24.20 3.95
N GLY A 42 -7.48 -23.76 4.96
CA GLY A 42 -7.16 -24.00 6.37
C GLY A 42 -6.05 -23.12 6.96
N GLU A 43 -5.45 -22.20 6.19
CA GLU A 43 -4.41 -21.29 6.68
C GLU A 43 -4.96 -19.87 6.92
N ALA A 44 -4.53 -19.25 8.02
CA ALA A 44 -4.88 -17.86 8.30
C ALA A 44 -4.30 -16.94 7.20
N PRO A 45 -5.04 -15.93 6.72
CA PRO A 45 -4.61 -15.06 5.62
C PRO A 45 -3.22 -14.45 5.82
N ASP A 46 -2.89 -14.08 7.05
CA ASP A 46 -1.61 -13.45 7.40
C ASP A 46 -0.43 -14.42 7.25
N ARG A 47 -0.64 -15.70 7.56
CA ARG A 47 0.37 -16.74 7.36
C ARG A 47 0.56 -17.02 5.88
N THR A 48 -0.54 -17.09 5.12
CA THR A 48 -0.48 -17.22 3.65
C THR A 48 0.28 -16.05 3.03
N LEU A 49 0.00 -14.82 3.47
CA LEU A 49 0.70 -13.64 2.99
C LEU A 49 2.20 -13.71 3.30
N ALA A 50 2.56 -14.12 4.52
CA ALA A 50 3.94 -14.23 4.99
C ALA A 50 4.76 -15.32 4.27
N ARG A 51 4.15 -16.22 3.49
CA ARG A 51 4.89 -17.16 2.60
C ARG A 51 5.64 -16.46 1.47
N HIS A 52 5.28 -15.22 1.18
CA HIS A 52 5.90 -14.42 0.13
C HIS A 52 6.91 -13.49 0.78
N ASP A 53 8.08 -13.31 0.17
CA ASP A 53 9.02 -12.27 0.62
C ASP A 53 8.89 -10.98 -0.19
N LEU A 54 8.02 -10.94 -1.21
CA LEU A 54 7.57 -9.72 -1.85
C LEU A 54 6.05 -9.74 -2.00
N VAL A 55 5.40 -8.70 -1.50
CA VAL A 55 3.96 -8.52 -1.62
C VAL A 55 3.68 -7.13 -2.17
N TRP A 56 2.89 -7.05 -3.23
CA TRP A 56 2.39 -5.79 -3.77
C TRP A 56 0.87 -5.72 -3.65
N GLY A 57 0.38 -4.61 -3.08
CA GLY A 57 -1.06 -4.36 -2.98
C GLY A 57 -1.39 -2.91 -2.67
N SER A 58 -2.69 -2.61 -2.60
CA SER A 58 -3.18 -1.28 -2.20
C SER A 58 -2.81 -0.95 -0.74
N PRO A 59 -2.80 0.33 -0.35
CA PRO A 59 -2.55 0.74 1.04
C PRO A 59 -3.43 0.01 2.07
N ARG A 60 -4.65 -0.39 1.67
CA ARG A 60 -5.60 -1.12 2.51
C ARG A 60 -5.09 -2.49 2.95
N LEU A 61 -4.15 -3.11 2.24
CA LEU A 61 -3.52 -4.38 2.66
C LEU A 61 -2.81 -4.22 4.02
N LEU A 62 -2.26 -3.03 4.27
CA LEU A 62 -1.70 -2.67 5.57
C LEU A 62 -2.73 -2.03 6.50
N GLY A 63 -3.97 -1.82 6.06
CA GLY A 63 -4.99 -1.11 6.83
C GLY A 63 -4.85 0.41 6.81
N LEU A 64 -4.04 0.97 5.89
CA LEU A 64 -3.98 2.40 5.61
C LEU A 64 -5.21 2.83 4.80
N GLU A 65 -5.72 4.01 5.11
CA GLU A 65 -6.83 4.64 4.39
C GLU A 65 -6.44 6.05 3.96
N TRP A 66 -6.64 6.37 2.69
CA TRP A 66 -6.47 7.73 2.17
C TRP A 66 -7.45 8.70 2.84
N ASP A 67 -7.01 9.93 3.09
CA ASP A 67 -7.85 10.97 3.68
C ASP A 67 -8.81 11.58 2.64
N GLY A 68 -10.10 11.31 2.78
CA GLY A 68 -11.16 11.82 1.92
C GLY A 68 -11.98 10.75 1.18
N PRO A 69 -13.05 11.14 0.48
CA PRO A 69 -13.97 10.22 -0.20
C PRO A 69 -13.44 9.72 -1.55
N ALA A 70 -12.53 10.46 -2.19
CA ALA A 70 -11.90 10.13 -3.47
C ALA A 70 -10.40 9.88 -3.25
N PRO A 71 -9.97 8.61 -3.12
CA PRO A 71 -8.59 8.28 -2.74
C PRO A 71 -7.52 8.87 -3.69
N GLY A 72 -7.86 9.05 -4.97
CA GLY A 72 -6.99 9.66 -5.97
C GLY A 72 -6.70 11.14 -5.78
N LEU A 73 -7.50 11.83 -4.95
CA LEU A 73 -7.32 13.25 -4.62
C LEU A 73 -6.60 13.44 -3.27
N ALA A 74 -6.44 12.38 -2.49
CA ALA A 74 -5.79 12.46 -1.19
C ALA A 74 -4.26 12.63 -1.34
N THR A 75 -3.66 13.41 -0.45
CA THR A 75 -2.20 13.58 -0.34
C THR A 75 -1.64 13.10 0.99
N ARG A 76 -2.47 12.45 1.80
CA ARG A 76 -2.12 11.89 3.11
C ARG A 76 -3.05 10.74 3.47
N PHE A 77 -2.62 9.91 4.40
CA PHE A 77 -3.48 8.93 5.05
C PHE A 77 -4.21 9.53 6.24
N ARG A 78 -5.33 8.91 6.60
CA ARG A 78 -6.04 9.15 7.86
C ARG A 78 -5.11 8.80 9.03
N GLN A 79 -4.87 9.77 9.91
CA GLN A 79 -3.87 9.67 10.98
C GLN A 79 -4.13 8.46 11.90
N GLU A 80 -5.40 8.18 12.18
CA GLU A 80 -5.86 7.07 13.02
C GLU A 80 -5.54 5.69 12.42
N THR A 81 -5.33 5.60 11.09
CA THR A 81 -5.03 4.33 10.42
C THR A 81 -3.55 3.98 10.40
N ILE A 82 -2.67 4.96 10.62
CA ILE A 82 -1.21 4.77 10.60
C ILE A 82 -0.76 3.83 11.70
N GLY A 83 -1.33 3.95 12.91
CA GLY A 83 -1.00 3.07 14.04
C GLY A 83 -1.32 1.60 13.74
N ARG A 84 -2.52 1.34 13.20
CA ARG A 84 -2.96 0.02 12.76
C ARG A 84 -2.05 -0.54 11.66
N ALA A 85 -1.61 0.31 10.72
CA ALA A 85 -0.71 -0.12 9.66
C ALA A 85 0.69 -0.49 10.14
N ARG A 86 1.23 0.25 11.11
CA ARG A 86 2.50 -0.10 11.76
C ARG A 86 2.41 -1.42 12.51
N GLN A 87 1.31 -1.64 13.25
CA GLN A 87 1.06 -2.91 13.94
C GLN A 87 0.93 -4.08 12.96
N ARG A 88 0.16 -3.90 11.87
CA ARG A 88 0.00 -4.90 10.81
C ARG A 88 1.35 -5.26 10.18
N ARG A 89 2.16 -4.26 9.84
CA ARG A 89 3.52 -4.46 9.31
C ARG A 89 4.41 -5.22 10.29
N HIS A 90 4.39 -4.84 11.58
CA HIS A 90 5.17 -5.53 12.60
C HIS A 90 4.75 -7.00 12.74
N HIS A 91 3.45 -7.27 12.74
CA HIS A 91 2.92 -8.63 12.79
C HIS A 91 3.40 -9.47 11.60
N LEU A 92 3.30 -8.94 10.37
CA LEU A 92 3.77 -9.66 9.18
C LEU A 92 5.28 -9.93 9.19
N LEU A 93 6.07 -8.98 9.69
CA LEU A 93 7.52 -9.14 9.79
C LEU A 93 7.95 -10.13 10.89
N ALA A 94 7.14 -10.30 11.92
CA ALA A 94 7.35 -11.37 12.89
C ALA A 94 7.11 -12.76 12.28
N LEU A 95 6.22 -12.86 11.27
CA LEU A 95 5.96 -14.10 10.53
C LEU A 95 7.00 -14.36 9.43
N ASN A 96 7.42 -13.33 8.71
CA ASN A 96 8.50 -13.38 7.71
C ASN A 96 9.41 -12.15 7.83
N PRO A 97 10.59 -12.28 8.47
CA PRO A 97 11.54 -11.18 8.62
C PRO A 97 12.10 -10.63 7.30
N HIS A 98 12.05 -11.40 6.21
CA HIS A 98 12.52 -11.00 4.88
C HIS A 98 11.44 -10.31 4.03
N LEU A 99 10.20 -10.23 4.53
CA LEU A 99 9.10 -9.64 3.77
C LEU A 99 9.35 -8.18 3.38
N VAL A 100 9.21 -7.92 2.08
CA VAL A 100 9.14 -6.60 1.47
C VAL A 100 7.71 -6.33 1.02
N LEU A 101 7.18 -5.18 1.42
CA LEU A 101 5.82 -4.73 1.13
C LEU A 101 5.90 -3.54 0.17
N LEU A 102 5.24 -3.65 -0.98
CA LEU A 102 5.06 -2.57 -1.94
C LEU A 102 3.63 -2.04 -1.88
N CYS A 103 3.51 -0.73 -1.81
CA CYS A 103 2.23 -0.02 -1.77
C CYS A 103 1.89 0.52 -3.17
N GLU A 104 0.70 0.21 -3.67
CA GLU A 104 0.20 0.72 -4.96
C GLU A 104 -0.07 2.22 -4.91
N ILE A 105 0.53 2.96 -5.85
CA ILE A 105 0.09 4.31 -6.26
C ILE A 105 -0.43 4.21 -7.69
N ARG A 106 -1.68 4.64 -7.92
CA ARG A 106 -2.31 4.55 -9.25
C ARG A 106 -1.81 5.65 -10.16
N TYR A 107 -1.30 5.24 -11.32
CA TYR A 107 -0.76 6.17 -12.32
C TYR A 107 -1.40 6.02 -13.70
N ARG A 108 -1.66 4.77 -14.14
CA ARG A 108 -2.21 4.49 -15.48
C ARG A 108 -3.72 4.33 -15.48
N ASP A 109 -4.26 3.46 -14.63
CA ASP A 109 -5.70 3.16 -14.60
C ASP A 109 -6.26 3.16 -13.17
N ALA A 110 -7.52 3.54 -13.07
CA ALA A 110 -8.26 3.52 -11.81
C ALA A 110 -9.75 3.30 -12.03
N ALA A 111 -10.41 2.75 -11.01
CA ALA A 111 -11.88 2.66 -10.99
C ALA A 111 -12.48 4.07 -10.86
N ALA A 112 -13.70 4.29 -11.35
CA ALA A 112 -14.35 5.61 -11.35
C ALA A 112 -14.34 6.30 -9.98
N GLY A 113 -14.56 5.54 -8.90
CA GLY A 113 -14.54 6.06 -7.53
C GLY A 113 -13.19 6.62 -7.07
N TRP A 114 -12.09 6.32 -7.75
CA TRP A 114 -10.75 6.84 -7.43
C TRP A 114 -10.72 8.37 -7.46
N LEU A 115 -11.36 8.99 -8.46
CA LEU A 115 -11.47 10.45 -8.59
C LEU A 115 -12.86 10.98 -8.20
N GLY A 116 -13.67 10.17 -7.50
CA GLY A 116 -15.03 10.55 -7.10
C GLY A 116 -16.06 10.51 -8.23
N GLY A 117 -15.75 9.90 -9.38
CA GLY A 117 -16.62 9.81 -10.54
C GLY A 117 -15.89 10.04 -11.86
N LEU A 118 -16.60 9.87 -12.99
CA LEU A 118 -16.04 9.99 -14.34
C LEU A 118 -15.98 11.43 -14.88
N GLU A 119 -16.52 12.40 -14.14
CA GLU A 119 -16.52 13.81 -14.54
C GLU A 119 -15.18 14.50 -14.30
N HIS A 120 -14.30 13.93 -13.46
CA HIS A 120 -13.03 14.57 -13.11
C HIS A 120 -12.14 14.79 -14.35
N PRO A 121 -11.49 15.96 -14.50
CA PRO A 121 -10.68 16.29 -15.69
C PRO A 121 -9.40 15.45 -15.85
N TRP A 122 -9.06 14.63 -14.87
CA TRP A 122 -7.85 13.78 -14.91
C TRP A 122 -8.07 12.42 -15.55
N TRP A 123 -9.28 12.12 -16.02
CA TRP A 123 -9.50 10.98 -16.89
C TRP A 123 -9.03 11.29 -18.30
N LEU A 124 -8.34 10.33 -18.93
CA LEU A 124 -8.02 10.39 -20.34
C LEU A 124 -9.33 10.31 -21.14
N ARG A 125 -9.52 11.25 -22.05
CA ARG A 125 -10.68 11.28 -22.95
C ARG A 125 -10.25 11.09 -24.40
N ASP A 126 -11.11 10.41 -25.16
CA ASP A 126 -10.97 10.30 -26.61
C ASP A 126 -11.47 11.58 -27.31
N GLU A 127 -11.40 11.58 -28.65
CA GLU A 127 -11.84 12.70 -29.49
C GLU A 127 -13.34 13.01 -29.34
N SER A 128 -14.15 12.05 -28.90
CA SER A 128 -15.57 12.24 -28.64
C SER A 128 -15.87 12.74 -27.21
N GLY A 129 -14.83 12.96 -26.40
CA GLY A 129 -14.94 13.39 -25.00
C GLY A 129 -15.26 12.26 -24.02
N ARG A 130 -15.30 11.00 -24.48
CA ARG A 130 -15.59 9.84 -23.62
C ARG A 130 -14.33 9.40 -22.87
N VAL A 131 -14.51 8.95 -21.63
CA VAL A 131 -13.41 8.41 -20.83
C VAL A 131 -12.90 7.11 -21.46
N VAL A 132 -11.59 7.02 -21.67
CA VAL A 132 -10.97 5.85 -22.30
C VAL A 132 -10.90 4.68 -21.31
N PRO A 133 -11.41 3.49 -21.66
CA PRO A 133 -11.29 2.29 -20.82
C PRO A 133 -9.83 1.85 -20.65
N GLY A 134 -9.52 1.30 -19.48
CA GLY A 134 -8.17 0.85 -19.12
C GLY A 134 -7.82 -0.54 -19.66
N TRP A 135 -8.74 -1.50 -19.50
CA TRP A 135 -8.57 -2.90 -19.88
C TRP A 135 -9.89 -3.42 -20.48
N GLU A 136 -9.82 -4.49 -21.27
CA GLU A 136 -10.97 -5.04 -21.99
C GLU A 136 -12.01 -5.64 -21.02
N GLU A 137 -11.55 -6.22 -19.90
CA GLU A 137 -12.39 -6.80 -18.84
C GLU A 137 -13.17 -5.76 -18.01
N GLY A 138 -12.98 -4.46 -18.28
CA GLY A 138 -13.79 -3.37 -17.73
C GLY A 138 -13.47 -2.95 -16.30
N GLY A 139 -14.24 -1.98 -15.79
CA GLY A 139 -14.16 -1.51 -14.39
C GLY A 139 -13.04 -0.52 -14.07
N PHE A 140 -12.08 -0.32 -14.97
CA PHE A 140 -11.00 0.66 -14.84
C PHE A 140 -10.92 1.58 -16.05
N TYR A 141 -10.53 2.82 -15.80
CA TYR A 141 -10.43 3.89 -16.79
C TYR A 141 -9.03 4.51 -16.76
N ARG A 142 -8.57 4.99 -17.91
CA ARG A 142 -7.22 5.55 -18.04
C ARG A 142 -7.15 6.95 -17.43
N LEU A 143 -6.12 7.18 -16.63
CA LEU A 143 -5.76 8.49 -16.11
C LEU A 143 -4.91 9.24 -17.15
N ASP A 144 -5.09 10.55 -17.23
CA ASP A 144 -4.33 11.39 -18.16
C ASP A 144 -3.01 11.87 -17.53
N PHE A 145 -1.97 11.02 -17.65
CA PHE A 145 -0.62 11.34 -17.18
C PHE A 145 0.07 12.49 -17.93
N ARG A 146 -0.52 13.00 -19.02
CA ARG A 146 -0.01 14.18 -19.73
C ARG A 146 -0.32 15.47 -18.96
N LEU A 147 -1.30 15.45 -18.07
CA LEU A 147 -1.63 16.59 -17.22
C LEU A 147 -0.61 16.74 -16.09
N GLU A 148 0.02 17.91 -16.02
CA GLU A 148 0.99 18.21 -14.96
C GLU A 148 0.37 18.13 -13.57
N ALA A 149 -0.86 18.64 -13.41
CA ALA A 149 -1.59 18.59 -12.15
C ALA A 149 -1.76 17.16 -11.63
N PHE A 150 -2.10 16.21 -12.52
CA PHE A 150 -2.22 14.80 -12.13
C PHE A 150 -0.86 14.18 -11.78
N ARG A 151 0.21 14.47 -12.55
CA ARG A 151 1.57 13.99 -12.20
C ARG A 151 2.02 14.49 -10.83
N ARG A 152 1.77 15.76 -10.50
CA ARG A 152 2.05 16.34 -9.19
C ARG A 152 1.25 15.65 -8.09
N GLN A 153 -0.02 15.33 -8.32
CA GLN A 153 -0.83 14.57 -7.37
C GLN A 153 -0.26 13.17 -7.12
N ALA A 154 0.07 12.42 -8.17
CA ALA A 154 0.64 11.08 -8.05
C ALA A 154 1.98 11.12 -7.27
N ALA A 155 2.81 12.13 -7.51
CA ALA A 155 4.04 12.34 -6.75
C ALA A 155 3.76 12.66 -5.26
N ALA A 156 2.76 13.49 -4.96
CA ALA A 156 2.36 13.80 -3.59
C ALA A 156 1.87 12.54 -2.84
N GLN A 157 1.09 11.68 -3.51
CA GLN A 157 0.70 10.39 -2.93
C GLN A 157 1.90 9.46 -2.69
N ALA A 158 2.85 9.39 -3.62
CA ALA A 158 4.06 8.59 -3.45
C ALA A 158 4.92 9.08 -2.26
N ALA A 159 5.02 10.41 -2.08
CA ALA A 159 5.68 10.99 -0.92
C ALA A 159 4.95 10.61 0.39
N ALA A 160 3.62 10.69 0.42
CA ALA A 160 2.83 10.29 1.58
C ALA A 160 2.96 8.79 1.94
N ALA A 161 3.18 7.93 0.94
CA ALA A 161 3.39 6.50 1.13
C ALA A 161 4.80 6.12 1.61
N THR A 162 5.74 7.07 1.63
CA THR A 162 7.14 6.86 2.02
C THR A 162 7.55 7.64 3.27
N ALA A 163 6.69 8.53 3.76
CA ALA A 163 6.86 9.28 5.01
C ALA A 163 6.55 8.43 6.27
#